data_AF-A0A0K3BCM9-F1
#
_entry.id   AF-A0A0K3BCM9-F1
#
_cell.length_a   1.000
_cell.length_b   1.000
_cell.length_c   1.000
_cell.angle_alpha   90.00
_cell.angle_beta   90.00
_cell.angle_gamma   90.00
#
_symmetry.space_group_name_H-M   'P 1'
#
loop_
_entity.id
_entity.type
_entity.pdbx_description
1 polymer ?
#
loop_
_entity_poly.entity_id
_entity_poly.type
_entity_poly.pdbx_seq_one_letter_code
_entity_poly.pdbx_strand_id
1 'polypeptide(L)' 'MGLGGVAVSVRARNARLLASMLTRRSSVDVRVYYDRKIRRYRVVWTGGPEATYLYRVAVTCADQVPELDISTLLWDRQ' A
#
# COMPACT_ATOMS: atom_id res chain seq x y z
N MET A 1 -16.61 -28.39 -8.23
CA MET A 1 -15.92 -27.40 -7.37
C MET A 1 -14.72 -26.85 -8.13
N GLY A 2 -14.81 -25.64 -8.67
CA GLY A 2 -13.69 -25.00 -9.36
C GLY A 2 -12.92 -24.12 -8.39
N LEU A 3 -11.69 -24.49 -8.04
CA LEU A 3 -10.74 -23.57 -7.42
C LEU A 3 -10.27 -22.57 -8.49
N GLY A 4 -11.15 -21.63 -8.82
CA GLY A 4 -10.81 -20.45 -9.61
C GLY A 4 -9.91 -19.57 -8.76
N GLY A 5 -8.61 -19.82 -8.79
CA GLY A 5 -7.61 -18.93 -8.21
C GLY A 5 -7.81 -17.55 -8.84
N VAL A 6 -8.32 -16.60 -8.07
CA VAL A 6 -8.51 -15.22 -8.52
C VAL A 6 -7.12 -14.71 -8.89
N ALA A 7 -6.85 -14.60 -10.19
CA ALA A 7 -5.59 -14.06 -10.68
C ALA A 7 -5.38 -12.68 -10.03
N VAL A 8 -4.39 -12.60 -9.14
CA VAL A 8 -4.08 -11.36 -8.45
C VAL A 8 -3.47 -10.40 -9.46
N SER A 9 -4.09 -9.23 -9.65
CA SER A 9 -3.54 -8.22 -10.55
C SER A 9 -2.15 -7.77 -10.09
N VAL A 10 -1.30 -7.38 -11.04
CA VAL A 10 0.04 -6.84 -10.77
C VAL A 10 -0.03 -5.68 -9.78
N ARG A 11 -0.99 -4.77 -9.95
CA ARG A 11 -1.29 -3.69 -9.00
C ARG A 11 -1.60 -4.19 -7.58
N ALA A 12 -2.43 -5.21 -7.43
CA ALA A 12 -2.75 -5.76 -6.11
C ALA A 12 -1.55 -6.48 -5.47
N ARG A 13 -0.67 -7.09 -6.27
CA ARG A 13 0.60 -7.63 -5.79
C ARG A 13 1.52 -6.52 -5.29
N ASN A 14 1.66 -5.44 -6.07
CA ASN A 14 2.56 -4.33 -5.75
C ASN A 14 2.05 -3.50 -4.56
N ALA A 15 0.73 -3.39 -4.38
CA ALA A 15 0.13 -2.83 -3.17
C ALA A 15 0.52 -3.62 -1.90
N ARG A 16 0.49 -4.96 -1.95
CA ARG A 16 0.94 -5.81 -0.82
C ARG A 16 2.44 -5.72 -0.58
N LEU A 17 3.23 -5.62 -1.65
CA LEU A 17 4.67 -5.40 -1.54
C LEU A 17 4.97 -4.06 -0.87
N LEU A 18 4.31 -2.98 -1.31
CA LEU A 18 4.43 -1.66 -0.68
C LEU A 18 4.09 -1.72 0.81
N ALA A 19 2.97 -2.35 1.19
CA ALA A 19 2.58 -2.53 2.58
C ALA A 19 3.70 -3.20 3.40
N SER A 20 4.25 -4.31 2.88
CA SER A 20 5.33 -5.05 3.54
C SER A 20 6.60 -4.21 3.71
N MET A 21 6.95 -3.40 2.72
CA MET A 21 8.12 -2.52 2.77
C MET A 21 7.95 -1.39 3.78
N LEU A 22 6.77 -0.76 3.79
CA LEU A 22 6.44 0.30 4.75
C LEU A 22 6.48 -0.25 6.18
N THR A 23 5.88 -1.42 6.42
CA THR A 23 5.91 -2.07 7.75
C THR A 23 7.34 -2.31 8.23
N ARG A 24 8.21 -2.85 7.37
CA ARG A 24 9.61 -3.12 7.74
C ARG A 24 10.43 -1.85 8.02
N ARG A 25 10.17 -0.76 7.30
CA ARG A 25 10.97 0.48 7.40
C ARG A 25 10.48 1.45 8.49
N SER A 26 9.23 1.31 8.91
CA SER A 26 8.60 2.22 9.89
C SER A 26 8.33 1.56 11.24
N SER A 27 8.53 0.24 11.35
CA SER A 27 8.22 -0.55 12.54
C SER A 27 6.76 -0.43 13.01
N VAL A 28 5.84 -0.06 12.11
CA VAL A 28 4.38 -0.08 12.35
C VAL A 28 3.68 -0.99 11.36
N ASP A 29 2.56 -1.61 11.76
CA ASP A 29 1.74 -2.41 10.84
C ASP A 29 1.04 -1.49 9.82
N VAL A 30 1.50 -1.53 8.57
CA VAL A 30 0.91 -0.78 7.45
C VAL A 30 0.12 -1.72 6.55
N ARG A 31 -1.12 -1.33 6.24
CA ARG A 31 -2.00 -2.06 5.32
C ARG A 31 -2.33 -1.22 4.12
N VAL A 32 -2.32 -1.84 2.94
CA VAL A 32 -2.72 -1.20 1.68
C VAL A 32 -3.88 -1.99 1.08
N TYR A 33 -5.01 -1.34 0.87
CA TYR A 33 -6.19 -1.96 0.27
C TYR A 33 -6.82 -1.05 -0.77
N TYR A 34 -7.53 -1.65 -1.73
CA TYR A 34 -8.26 -0.91 -2.75
C TYR A 34 -9.66 -0.55 -2.24
N ASP A 35 -9.92 0.75 -2.07
CA ASP A 35 -11.25 1.25 -1.75
C ASP A 35 -12.08 1.40 -3.04
N ARG A 36 -13.08 0.54 -3.17
CA ARG A 36 -13.96 0.48 -4.35
C ARG A 36 -14.90 1.68 -4.45
N LYS A 37 -15.22 2.37 -3.35
CA LYS A 37 -16.14 3.51 -3.36
C LYS A 37 -15.52 4.70 -4.07
N ILE A 38 -14.24 4.96 -3.79
CA ILE A 38 -13.47 6.07 -4.37
C ILE A 38 -12.53 5.63 -5.50
N ARG A 39 -12.49 4.31 -5.80
CA ARG A 39 -11.65 3.69 -6.84
C ARG A 39 -10.15 4.01 -6.69
N ARG A 40 -9.64 3.99 -5.45
CA ARG A 40 -8.25 4.29 -5.11
C ARG A 40 -7.70 3.35 -4.04
N TYR A 41 -6.39 3.18 -4.02
CA TYR A 41 -5.73 2.48 -2.92
C TYR A 41 -5.59 3.41 -1.71
N ARG A 42 -5.87 2.87 -0.53
CA ARG A 42 -5.67 3.53 0.77
C ARG A 42 -4.56 2.81 1.53
N VAL A 43 -3.66 3.58 2.10
CA VAL A 43 -2.61 3.18 3.00
C VAL A 43 -3.05 3.55 4.41
N VAL A 44 -3.19 2.55 5.28
CA VAL A 44 -3.66 2.73 6.65
C VAL A 44 -2.70 2.12 7.64
N TRP A 45 -2.54 2.77 8.78
CA TRP A 45 -1.75 2.30 9.91
C TRP A 45 -2.27 2.97 11.19
N THR A 46 -1.87 2.44 12.34
CA THR A 46 -2.26 2.96 13.65
C THR A 46 -1.01 3.35 14.43
N GLY A 47 -1.03 4.52 15.08
CA GLY A 47 0.10 5.01 15.86
C GLY A 47 1.35 5.30 15.03
N GLY A 48 2.51 5.43 15.70
CA GLY A 48 3.82 5.63 15.06
C GLY A 48 3.94 6.91 14.23
N PRO A 49 4.65 6.88 13.08
CA PRO A 49 5.05 8.09 12.37
C PRO A 49 3.89 8.77 11.63
N GLU A 50 4.07 10.07 11.35
CA GLU A 50 3.13 10.88 10.58
C GLU A 50 3.02 10.42 9.12
N ALA A 51 1.88 10.73 8.49
CA ALA A 51 1.61 10.37 7.09
C ALA A 51 2.70 10.84 6.13
N THR A 52 3.24 12.04 6.35
CA THR A 52 4.34 12.61 5.56
C THR A 52 5.60 11.75 5.59
N TYR A 53 5.92 11.11 6.72
CA TYR A 53 7.07 10.22 6.82
C TYR A 53 6.85 8.96 5.98
N LEU A 54 5.70 8.29 6.14
CA LEU A 54 5.40 7.08 5.36
C LEU A 54 5.30 7.37 3.85
N TYR A 55 4.76 8.52 3.48
CA TYR A 55 4.75 8.98 2.09
C TYR A 55 6.18 9.10 1.53
N ARG A 56 7.09 9.76 2.25
CA ARG A 56 8.50 9.87 1.84
C ARG A 56 9.15 8.49 1.69
N VAL A 57 8.94 7.60 2.65
CA VAL A 57 9.45 6.22 2.57
C VAL A 57 8.90 5.52 1.34
N ALA A 58 7.61 5.66 1.04
CA ALA A 58 6.99 5.09 -0.13
C ALA A 58 7.61 5.63 -1.43
N VAL A 59 7.82 6.94 -1.54
CA VAL A 59 8.49 7.56 -2.68
C VAL A 59 9.88 6.96 -2.91
N THR A 60 10.68 6.71 -1.86
CA THR A 60 11.99 6.03 -2.02
C THR A 60 11.90 4.58 -2.48
N CYS A 61 10.71 3.99 -2.44
CA CYS A 61 10.43 2.60 -2.79
C CYS A 61 9.66 2.48 -4.11
N ALA A 62 9.37 3.59 -4.80
CA ALA A 62 8.54 3.62 -6.01
C ALA A 62 9.02 2.66 -7.10
N ASP A 63 10.33 2.61 -7.32
CA ASP A 63 10.94 1.75 -8.35
C ASP A 63 10.75 0.24 -8.07
N GLN A 64 10.45 -0.15 -6.83
CA GLN A 64 10.23 -1.54 -6.43
C GLN A 64 8.77 -1.97 -6.56
N VAL A 65 7.85 -1.03 -6.81
CA VAL A 65 6.41 -1.29 -6.97
C VAL A 65 5.89 -0.68 -8.28
N PRO A 66 6.40 -1.11 -9.45
CA PRO A 66 5.97 -0.58 -10.73
C PRO A 66 4.44 -0.73 -10.91
N GLU A 67 3.77 0.15 -11.64
CA GLU A 67 2.30 0.18 -11.80
C GLU A 67 1.45 0.62 -10.60
N LEU A 68 2.06 0.87 -9.44
CA LEU A 68 1.38 1.50 -8.31
C LEU A 68 1.80 2.97 -8.21
N ASP A 69 0.91 3.88 -8.59
CA ASP A 69 1.18 5.31 -8.49
C ASP A 69 1.02 5.81 -7.04
N ILE A 70 2.16 6.02 -6.38
CA ILE A 70 2.25 6.45 -4.99
C ILE A 70 1.59 7.82 -4.77
N SER A 71 1.61 8.71 -5.76
CA SER A 71 1.02 10.05 -5.67
C SER A 71 -0.51 10.02 -5.56
N THR A 72 -1.13 8.92 -6.01
CA THR A 72 -2.59 8.74 -6.00
C THR A 72 -3.12 8.02 -4.75
N LEU A 73 -2.21 7.51 -3.91
CA LEU A 73 -2.56 6.80 -2.69
C LEU A 73 -3.15 7.76 -1.67
N LEU A 74 -4.21 7.32 -0.99
CA LEU A 74 -4.69 8.03 0.19
C LEU A 74 -4.00 7.49 1.44
N TRP A 75 -3.62 8.39 2.33
CA TRP A 75 -2.89 8.09 3.55
C TRP A 75 -3.78 8.41 4.74
N ASP A 76 -4.06 7.41 5.57
CA ASP A 76 -5.02 7.53 6.67
C ASP A 76 -4.42 6.90 7.93
N ARG A 77 -4.11 7.74 8.91
CA ARG A 77 -3.61 7.31 10.22
C ARG A 77 -4.81 7.19 11.16
N GLN A 78 -5.05 5.99 11.65
CA GLN A 78 -6.10 5.69 12.63
C GLN A 78 -5.60 5.89 14.06
#